data_AF-A0A9E2LHW3-F1
#
_entry.id   AF-A0A9E2LHW3-F1
#
_cell.length_a   1.000
_cell.length_b   1.000
_cell.length_c   1.000
_cell.angle_alpha   90.00
_cell.angle_beta   90.00
_cell.angle_gamma   90.00
#
_symmetry.space_group_name_H-M   'P 1'
#
loop_
_entity.id
_entity.type
_entity.pdbx_description
1 polymer ?
#
loop_
_entity_poly.entity_id
_entity_poly.type
_entity_poly.pdbx_seq_one_letter_code
_entity_poly.pdbx_strand_id
1 'polypeptide(L)'
;MFIIGERINGMFKDVAEAIKKKDKAVIQSLAKKQIAAGANALDVNVGPASDNPKEAMGWLVKTITDIVDITLAIDTTKKDAMEAGLNLCKSKPIINSVNANEDKMDTFFALAKKYNASVIGLTMDKSGIPKDSEGRLELAMKIV
;
A
#
# COMPACT_ATOMS: atom_id res chain seq x y z
N MET A 1 8.55 -15.79 -8.94
CA MET A 1 8.63 -14.81 -7.84
C MET A 1 7.60 -13.73 -8.11
N PHE A 2 6.82 -13.32 -7.11
CA PHE A 2 5.91 -12.17 -7.23
C PHE A 2 6.65 -10.90 -6.82
N ILE A 3 6.66 -9.89 -7.68
CA ILE A 3 7.49 -8.67 -7.53
C ILE A 3 6.57 -7.48 -7.29
N ILE A 4 6.77 -6.78 -6.17
CA ILE A 4 6.12 -5.51 -5.86
C ILE A 4 7.14 -4.39 -6.05
N GLY A 5 6.91 -3.48 -6.99
CA GLY A 5 7.78 -2.33 -7.22
C GLY A 5 7.56 -1.25 -6.16
N GLU A 6 8.63 -0.86 -5.44
CA GLU A 6 8.57 0.02 -4.26
C GLU A 6 8.69 1.52 -4.56
N ARG A 7 8.94 1.92 -5.82
CA ARG A 7 9.51 3.24 -6.11
C ARG A 7 8.51 4.39 -5.97
N ILE A 8 7.20 4.13 -6.02
CA ILE A 8 6.14 5.15 -5.89
C ILE A 8 5.84 5.33 -4.40
N ASN A 9 6.81 5.92 -3.71
CA ASN A 9 6.77 6.15 -2.27
C ASN A 9 7.16 7.59 -1.94
N GLY A 10 6.30 8.30 -1.22
CA GLY A 10 6.51 9.71 -0.83
C GLY A 10 7.66 9.96 0.15
N MET A 11 8.41 8.93 0.57
CA MET A 11 9.72 9.12 1.19
C MET A 11 10.79 9.57 0.17
N PHE A 12 10.61 9.26 -1.11
CA PHE A 12 11.48 9.76 -2.17
C PHE A 12 11.10 11.19 -2.55
N LYS A 13 12.11 12.07 -2.67
CA LYS A 13 11.91 13.51 -2.90
C LYS A 13 11.09 13.82 -4.16
N ASP A 14 11.38 13.13 -5.26
CA ASP A 14 10.68 13.34 -6.53
C ASP A 14 9.20 12.93 -6.47
N VAL A 15 8.88 11.86 -5.76
CA VAL A 15 7.49 11.42 -5.54
C VAL A 15 6.77 12.39 -4.60
N ALA A 16 7.41 12.82 -3.51
CA ALA A 16 6.84 13.80 -2.59
C ALA A 16 6.52 15.13 -3.30
N GLU A 17 7.45 15.62 -4.13
CA GLU A 17 7.22 16.82 -4.94
C GLU A 17 6.11 16.62 -5.98
N ALA A 18 6.07 15.46 -6.63
CA ALA A 18 5.03 15.14 -7.60
C ALA A 18 3.64 15.10 -6.97
N ILE A 19 3.50 14.53 -5.76
CA ILE A 19 2.25 14.56 -4.99
C ILE A 19 1.85 16.00 -4.67
N LYS A 20 2.78 16.82 -4.18
CA LYS A 20 2.54 18.22 -3.80
C LYS A 20 2.12 19.08 -5.00
N LYS A 21 2.78 18.90 -6.15
CA LYS A 21 2.54 19.65 -7.39
C LYS A 21 1.44 19.04 -8.27
N LYS A 22 0.88 17.88 -7.86
CA LYS A 22 -0.03 17.04 -8.68
C LYS A 22 0.56 16.73 -10.06
N ASP A 23 1.87 16.51 -10.13
CA ASP A 23 2.59 16.17 -11.36
C ASP A 23 2.41 14.68 -11.70
N LYS A 24 1.46 14.42 -12.59
CA LYS A 24 1.16 13.05 -13.05
C LYS A 24 2.32 12.42 -13.82
N ALA A 25 3.12 13.21 -14.53
CA ALA A 25 4.11 12.68 -15.47
C ALA A 25 5.20 11.89 -14.75
N VAL A 26 5.64 12.37 -13.57
CA VAL A 26 6.62 11.68 -12.72
C VAL A 26 6.07 10.33 -12.27
N ILE A 27 4.87 10.29 -11.70
CA ILE A 27 4.26 9.06 -11.17
C ILE A 27 4.01 8.04 -12.29
N GLN A 28 3.47 8.49 -13.42
CA GLN A 28 3.19 7.65 -14.57
C GLN A 28 4.47 7.08 -15.21
N SER A 29 5.54 7.87 -15.26
CA SER A 29 6.85 7.41 -15.73
C SER A 29 7.42 6.32 -14.82
N LEU A 30 7.36 6.50 -13.50
CA LEU A 30 7.81 5.50 -12.53
C LEU A 30 6.98 4.20 -12.61
N ALA A 31 5.67 4.30 -12.77
CA ALA A 31 4.80 3.13 -12.94
C ALA A 31 5.21 2.33 -14.18
N LYS A 32 5.34 2.98 -15.35
CA LYS A 32 5.75 2.32 -16.60
C LYS A 32 7.13 1.68 -16.50
N LYS A 33 8.11 2.36 -15.88
CA LYS A 33 9.47 1.83 -15.71
C LYS A 33 9.49 0.56 -14.85
N GLN A 34 8.75 0.54 -13.75
CA GLN A 34 8.69 -0.64 -12.87
C GLN A 34 7.98 -1.82 -13.55
N ILE A 35 6.91 -1.56 -14.30
CA ILE A 35 6.22 -2.59 -15.09
C ILE A 35 7.14 -3.16 -16.17
N ALA A 36 7.85 -2.31 -16.90
CA ALA A 36 8.82 -2.74 -17.92
C ALA A 36 9.99 -3.54 -17.32
N ALA A 37 10.32 -3.29 -16.04
CA ALA A 37 11.31 -4.06 -15.28
C ALA A 37 10.77 -5.38 -14.69
N GLY A 38 9.49 -5.70 -14.92
CA GLY A 38 8.88 -6.98 -14.51
C GLY A 38 8.09 -6.96 -13.21
N ALA A 39 7.70 -5.79 -12.70
CA ALA A 39 6.83 -5.72 -11.51
C ALA A 39 5.45 -6.35 -11.78
N ASN A 40 4.99 -7.20 -10.85
CA ASN A 40 3.64 -7.78 -10.86
C ASN A 40 2.60 -6.89 -10.16
N ALA A 41 3.06 -6.10 -9.19
CA ALA A 41 2.28 -5.08 -8.51
C ALA A 41 3.14 -3.84 -8.25
N LEU A 42 2.51 -2.70 -7.97
CA LEU A 42 3.18 -1.47 -7.58
C LEU A 42 2.76 -1.08 -6.16
N ASP A 43 3.74 -0.82 -5.29
CA ASP A 43 3.52 -0.19 -4.00
C ASP A 43 3.14 1.29 -4.20
N VAL A 44 2.18 1.77 -3.41
CA VAL A 44 1.67 3.14 -3.47
C VAL A 44 1.64 3.72 -2.07
N ASN A 45 2.66 4.50 -1.74
CA ASN A 45 2.81 5.14 -0.44
C ASN A 45 2.85 6.67 -0.59
N VAL A 46 1.99 7.36 0.14
CA VAL A 46 1.89 8.83 0.11
C VAL A 46 3.08 9.53 0.79
N GLY A 47 3.76 8.85 1.71
CA GLY A 47 4.81 9.40 2.54
C GLY A 47 4.30 10.34 3.65
N PRO A 48 5.23 10.85 4.49
CA PRO A 48 4.87 11.65 5.67
C PRO A 48 4.52 13.11 5.34
N ALA A 49 4.90 13.61 4.16
CA ALA A 49 4.78 15.03 3.80
C ALA A 49 3.38 15.45 3.33
N SER A 50 2.40 14.55 3.32
CA SER A 50 1.05 14.85 2.87
C SER A 50 0.14 15.27 4.02
N ASP A 51 -0.35 16.52 3.96
CA ASP A 51 -1.32 17.06 4.92
C ASP A 51 -2.69 16.38 4.81
N ASN A 52 -3.03 15.86 3.62
CA ASN A 52 -4.28 15.13 3.36
C ASN A 52 -3.98 13.77 2.70
N PRO A 53 -3.62 12.75 3.50
CA PRO A 53 -3.26 11.43 2.97
C PRO A 53 -4.37 10.74 2.18
N LYS A 54 -5.64 10.98 2.54
CA LYS A 54 -6.79 10.42 1.83
C LYS A 54 -6.86 10.92 0.39
N GLU A 55 -6.78 12.23 0.22
CA GLU A 55 -6.82 12.85 -1.10
C GLU A 55 -5.57 12.52 -1.93
N ALA A 56 -4.39 12.53 -1.30
CA ALA A 56 -3.15 12.17 -1.96
C ALA A 56 -3.13 10.71 -2.43
N MET A 57 -3.62 9.78 -1.60
CA MET A 57 -3.73 8.36 -1.97
C MET A 57 -4.68 8.19 -3.16
N GLY A 58 -5.87 8.81 -3.10
CA GLY A 58 -6.81 8.76 -4.21
C GLY A 58 -6.22 9.33 -5.52
N TRP A 59 -5.46 10.42 -5.42
CA TRP A 59 -4.78 11.00 -6.58
C TRP A 59 -3.68 10.09 -7.14
N LEU A 60 -2.84 9.47 -6.30
CA LEU A 60 -1.80 8.54 -6.74
C LEU A 60 -2.41 7.33 -7.47
N VAL A 61 -3.38 6.67 -6.83
CA VAL A 61 -4.04 5.48 -7.39
C VAL A 61 -4.71 5.82 -8.72
N LYS A 62 -5.46 6.93 -8.80
CA LYS A 62 -6.06 7.38 -10.05
C LYS A 62 -5.01 7.67 -11.13
N THR A 63 -3.93 8.36 -10.77
CA THR A 63 -2.87 8.72 -11.72
C THR A 63 -2.18 7.50 -12.35
N ILE A 64 -2.01 6.43 -11.57
CA ILE A 64 -1.46 5.16 -12.06
C ILE A 64 -2.51 4.43 -12.91
N THR A 65 -3.74 4.29 -12.40
CA THR A 65 -4.82 3.56 -13.10
C THR A 65 -5.33 4.26 -14.36
N ASP A 66 -5.05 5.55 -14.55
CA ASP A 66 -5.31 6.28 -15.80
C ASP A 66 -4.51 5.70 -16.98
N ILE A 67 -3.37 5.03 -16.75
CA ILE A 67 -2.46 4.56 -17.81
C ILE A 67 -2.19 3.06 -17.84
N VAL A 68 -2.44 2.34 -16.74
CA VAL A 68 -2.15 0.91 -16.62
C VAL A 68 -3.17 0.22 -15.73
N ASP A 69 -3.47 -1.05 -16.04
CA ASP A 69 -4.32 -1.90 -15.22
C ASP A 69 -3.43 -2.98 -14.55
N ILE A 70 -2.81 -2.62 -13.42
CA ILE A 70 -1.94 -3.50 -12.62
C ILE A 70 -2.45 -3.57 -11.16
N THR A 71 -2.15 -4.66 -10.45
CA THR A 71 -2.38 -4.73 -9.00
C THR A 71 -1.59 -3.66 -8.28
N LEU A 72 -2.25 -2.96 -7.35
CA LEU A 72 -1.63 -1.96 -6.49
C LEU A 72 -1.60 -2.46 -5.05
N ALA A 73 -0.46 -2.31 -4.39
CA ALA A 73 -0.32 -2.44 -2.96
C ALA A 73 -0.50 -1.06 -2.32
N ILE A 74 -1.66 -0.84 -1.70
CA ILE A 74 -1.98 0.41 -1.04
C ILE A 74 -1.23 0.44 0.29
N ASP A 75 -0.19 1.25 0.37
CA ASP A 75 0.71 1.31 1.52
C ASP A 75 0.36 2.49 2.44
N THR A 76 -0.42 2.19 3.47
CA THR A 76 -0.78 3.14 4.51
C THR A 76 -1.35 2.46 5.75
N THR A 77 -1.10 3.08 6.91
CA THR A 77 -1.71 2.69 8.19
C THR A 77 -3.03 3.40 8.48
N LYS A 78 -3.41 4.39 7.64
CA LYS A 78 -4.61 5.23 7.83
C LYS A 78 -5.80 4.63 7.07
N LYS A 79 -6.87 4.30 7.80
CA LYS A 79 -8.06 3.61 7.26
C LYS A 79 -8.73 4.38 6.11
N ASP A 80 -8.84 5.68 6.25
CA ASP A 80 -9.49 6.56 5.27
C ASP A 80 -8.69 6.66 3.96
N ALA A 81 -7.37 6.74 4.04
CA ALA A 81 -6.48 6.67 2.88
C ALA A 81 -6.50 5.28 2.23
N MET A 82 -6.48 4.22 3.04
CA MET A 82 -6.61 2.84 2.56
C MET A 82 -7.89 2.68 1.74
N GLU A 83 -9.04 3.06 2.30
CA GLU A 83 -10.33 2.92 1.63
C GLU A 83 -10.43 3.79 0.36
N ALA A 84 -9.87 5.01 0.37
CA ALA A 84 -9.81 5.85 -0.82
C ALA A 84 -8.98 5.22 -1.95
N GLY A 85 -7.86 4.57 -1.63
CA GLY A 85 -7.05 3.84 -2.59
C GLY A 85 -7.77 2.60 -3.12
N LEU A 86 -8.24 1.73 -2.22
CA LEU A 86 -8.93 0.48 -2.58
C LEU A 86 -10.14 0.73 -3.50
N ASN A 87 -10.91 1.79 -3.25
CA ASN A 87 -12.10 2.13 -4.05
C ASN A 87 -11.80 2.51 -5.51
N LEU A 88 -10.55 2.88 -5.82
CA LEU A 88 -10.13 3.29 -7.16
C LEU A 88 -9.31 2.23 -7.90
N CYS A 89 -8.98 1.11 -7.23
CA CYS A 89 -8.28 0.00 -7.85
C CYS A 89 -9.18 -0.74 -8.85
N LYS A 90 -8.64 -1.00 -10.04
CA LYS A 90 -9.35 -1.74 -11.11
C LYS A 90 -9.12 -3.26 -11.05
N SER A 91 -7.98 -3.67 -10.50
CA SER A 91 -7.61 -5.07 -10.26
C SER A 91 -7.65 -5.38 -8.77
N LYS A 92 -7.69 -6.67 -8.40
CA LYS A 92 -7.59 -7.13 -7.00
C LYS A 92 -6.39 -6.45 -6.31
N PRO A 93 -6.62 -5.56 -5.33
CA PRO A 93 -5.53 -4.81 -4.69
C PRO A 93 -4.89 -5.60 -3.55
N ILE A 94 -3.79 -5.08 -3.04
CA ILE A 94 -3.12 -5.57 -1.83
C ILE A 94 -3.21 -4.46 -0.77
N ILE A 95 -3.63 -4.82 0.44
CA ILE A 95 -3.53 -3.98 1.63
C ILE A 95 -2.12 -4.13 2.20
N ASN A 96 -1.33 -3.07 2.18
CA ASN A 96 -0.02 -2.99 2.82
C ASN A 96 -0.11 -1.99 3.99
N SER A 97 -0.22 -2.43 5.24
CA SER A 97 -0.30 -3.81 5.76
C SER A 97 -1.17 -3.82 7.02
N VAL A 98 -1.35 -5.00 7.62
CA VAL A 98 -1.96 -5.16 8.95
C VAL A 98 -0.92 -5.73 9.91
N ASN A 99 -0.97 -5.36 11.19
CA ASN A 99 -0.16 -5.96 12.24
C ASN A 99 -1.04 -6.84 13.16
N ALA A 100 -0.44 -7.63 14.04
CA ALA A 100 -1.13 -8.60 14.90
C ALA A 100 -1.92 -7.96 16.07
N ASN A 101 -2.30 -6.68 15.93
CA ASN A 101 -3.19 -5.99 16.85
C ASN A 101 -4.64 -6.26 16.44
N GLU A 102 -5.45 -6.80 17.35
CA GLU A 102 -6.84 -7.19 17.09
C GLU A 102 -7.68 -6.06 16.47
N ASP A 103 -7.57 -4.83 17.01
CA ASP A 103 -8.30 -3.67 16.49
C ASP A 103 -7.95 -3.33 15.03
N LYS A 104 -6.70 -3.56 14.64
CA LYS A 104 -6.23 -3.37 13.27
C LYS A 104 -6.66 -4.53 12.38
N MET A 105 -6.52 -5.77 12.83
CA MET A 105 -6.98 -6.95 12.11
C MET A 105 -8.47 -6.86 11.77
N ASP A 106 -9.33 -6.60 12.74
CA ASP A 106 -10.78 -6.46 12.51
C ASP A 106 -11.09 -5.39 11.45
N THR A 107 -10.44 -4.23 11.57
CA THR A 107 -10.65 -3.10 10.65
C THR A 107 -10.20 -3.42 9.22
N PHE A 108 -8.97 -3.92 9.06
CA PHE A 108 -8.37 -4.11 7.73
C PHE A 108 -8.82 -5.42 7.07
N PHE A 109 -9.16 -6.48 7.82
CA PHE A 109 -9.78 -7.68 7.26
C PHE A 109 -11.21 -7.42 6.79
N ALA A 110 -11.99 -6.58 7.49
CA ALA A 110 -13.28 -6.15 6.99
C ALA A 110 -13.16 -5.39 5.65
N LEU A 111 -12.15 -4.52 5.51
CA LEU A 111 -11.83 -3.86 4.25
C LEU A 111 -11.38 -4.86 3.18
N ALA A 112 -10.50 -5.82 3.53
CA ALA A 112 -10.04 -6.85 2.62
C ALA A 112 -11.20 -7.65 2.04
N LYS A 113 -12.16 -8.05 2.90
CA LYS A 113 -13.39 -8.73 2.49
C LYS A 113 -14.26 -7.85 1.59
N LYS A 114 -14.47 -6.58 1.96
CA LYS A 114 -15.29 -5.62 1.20
C LYS A 114 -14.74 -5.38 -0.22
N TYR A 115 -13.42 -5.24 -0.35
CA TYR A 115 -12.77 -4.90 -1.63
C TYR A 115 -12.15 -6.10 -2.35
N ASN A 116 -12.38 -7.32 -1.85
CA ASN A 116 -11.72 -8.55 -2.33
C ASN A 116 -10.19 -8.38 -2.45
N ALA A 117 -9.56 -7.77 -1.45
CA ALA A 117 -8.13 -7.47 -1.45
C ALA A 117 -7.32 -8.61 -0.83
N SER A 118 -6.08 -8.79 -1.29
CA SER A 118 -5.07 -9.54 -0.53
C SER A 118 -4.53 -8.66 0.61
N VAL A 119 -3.92 -9.26 1.63
CA VAL A 119 -3.39 -8.51 2.80
C VAL A 119 -1.97 -8.96 3.09
N ILE A 120 -1.08 -7.99 3.36
CA ILE A 120 0.24 -8.25 3.96
C ILE A 120 0.08 -8.20 5.47
N GLY A 121 0.38 -9.31 6.16
CA GLY A 121 0.40 -9.39 7.62
C GLY A 121 1.81 -9.25 8.17
N LEU A 122 2.04 -8.24 9.02
CA LEU A 122 3.28 -8.02 9.73
C LEU A 122 3.27 -8.77 11.07
N THR A 123 4.28 -9.61 11.29
CA THR A 123 4.51 -10.33 12.55
C THR A 123 5.07 -9.39 13.62
N MET A 124 4.28 -8.39 14.00
CA MET A 124 4.57 -7.42 15.05
C MET A 124 3.26 -6.97 15.71
N ASP A 125 3.33 -6.45 16.92
CA ASP A 125 2.18 -5.97 17.68
C ASP A 125 2.54 -4.70 18.49
N LYS A 126 1.73 -4.35 19.50
CA LYS A 126 1.99 -3.22 20.42
C LYS A 126 3.30 -3.36 21.20
N SER A 127 3.82 -4.57 21.37
CA SER A 127 5.10 -4.87 22.03
C SER A 127 6.29 -4.70 21.09
N GLY A 128 6.04 -4.51 19.78
CA GLY A 128 7.06 -4.30 18.76
C GLY A 128 7.32 -5.54 17.91
N ILE A 129 8.53 -5.64 17.37
CA ILE A 129 8.95 -6.75 16.52
C ILE A 129 9.57 -7.84 17.41
N PRO A 130 9.08 -9.10 17.38
CA PRO A 130 9.70 -10.20 18.10
C PRO A 130 11.16 -10.41 17.68
N LYS A 131 12.01 -10.78 18.64
CA LYS A 131 13.46 -10.95 18.39
C LYS A 131 13.77 -12.28 17.71
N ASP A 132 13.02 -13.32 18.02
CA ASP A 132 13.22 -14.70 17.57
C ASP A 132 12.20 -15.14 16.52
N SER A 133 12.37 -16.36 16.00
CA SER A 133 11.44 -16.97 15.04
C SER A 133 10.15 -17.45 15.71
N GLU A 134 10.21 -17.88 16.98
CA GLU A 134 9.04 -18.39 17.71
C GLU A 134 7.99 -17.29 17.93
N GLY A 135 8.40 -16.11 18.41
CA GLY A 135 7.48 -15.00 18.59
C GLY A 135 6.93 -14.47 17.27
N ARG A 136 7.72 -14.49 16.18
CA ARG A 136 7.20 -14.16 14.83
C ARG A 136 6.16 -15.19 14.37
N LEU A 137 6.40 -16.47 14.64
CA LEU A 137 5.48 -17.56 14.29
C LEU A 137 4.17 -17.45 15.08
N GLU A 138 4.23 -17.16 16.38
CA GLU A 138 3.02 -16.93 17.21
C GLU A 138 2.16 -15.80 16.65
N LEU A 139 2.77 -14.65 16.32
CA LEU A 139 2.04 -13.54 15.70
C LEU A 139 1.52 -13.88 14.30
N ALA A 140 2.23 -14.70 13.52
CA ALA A 140 1.73 -15.19 12.24
C ALA A 140 0.51 -16.11 12.41
N MET A 141 0.53 -17.02 13.40
CA MET A 141 -0.62 -17.87 13.73
C MET A 141 -1.82 -17.04 14.19
N LYS A 142 -1.59 -15.92 14.89
CA LYS A 142 -2.66 -15.00 15.28
C LYS A 142 -3.34 -14.30 14.08
N ILE A 143 -2.60 -14.08 12.99
CA ILE A 143 -3.08 -13.41 11.77
C ILE A 143 -3.88 -14.38 10.86
N VAL A 144 -3.59 -15.69 10.91
CA VAL A 144 -4.17 -16.75 10.05
C VAL A 144 -5.42 -17.35 10.68
#